data_AF-A0A1Z9FEH2-F1
#
_entry.id   AF-A0A1Z9FEH2-F1
#
_cell.length_a   1.000
_cell.length_b   1.000
_cell.length_c   1.000
_cell.angle_alpha   90.00
_cell.angle_beta   90.00
_cell.angle_gamma   90.00
#
_symmetry.space_group_name_H-M   'P 1'
#
loop_
_entity.id
_entity.type
_entity.pdbx_description
1 polymer ?
#
loop_
_entity_poly.entity_id
_entity_poly.type
_entity_poly.pdbx_seq_one_letter_code
_entity_poly.pdbx_strand_id
1 'polypeptide(L)'
;MFDQEENLFEGVEELKTPSNTDTSVKDVVASEAPSMLSPEWHDYAMTLFQEDELMNGHPLVNGLRRVSELVLGPMTFSGPTWVKPTDRDDHHGRATVIFTIEFANGLKCSEVADSWEGNTDDMFCAFAVAIASTRAEARALRKVLKIKGVAAEELTKKDTAKIVRDLSKQNNSSGGEYEDSGRMSDAQYNFIDVKCKQLNVNGGKLFKDKFQVDNNRKISKKVASDIIDVLNDYQRDRSGIPSELKGYNPEWRG
;
A
#
# COMPACT_ATOMS: atom_id res chain seq x y z
N MET A 1 -101.61 -10.83 33.52
CA MET A 1 -101.99 -10.33 32.19
C MET A 1 -100.79 -9.55 31.67
N PHE A 2 -100.10 -10.16 30.70
CA PHE A 2 -98.99 -9.70 29.84
C PHE A 2 -97.64 -9.45 30.52
N ASP A 3 -96.60 -10.28 30.28
CA ASP A 3 -95.78 -10.52 29.05
C ASP A 3 -94.86 -9.32 28.77
N GLN A 4 -93.58 -9.41 28.40
CA GLN A 4 -92.61 -10.48 28.07
C GLN A 4 -91.21 -9.80 28.05
N GLU A 5 -90.17 -10.62 28.22
CA GLU A 5 -88.78 -10.59 27.68
C GLU A 5 -88.20 -9.25 27.15
N GLU A 6 -86.94 -8.89 27.40
CA GLU A 6 -85.79 -9.54 26.78
C GLU A 6 -84.49 -9.41 27.59
N ASN A 7 -83.77 -10.54 27.68
CA ASN A 7 -82.38 -10.66 28.10
C ASN A 7 -81.46 -9.88 27.15
N LEU A 8 -81.11 -8.65 27.49
CA LEU A 8 -80.22 -7.79 26.69
C LEU A 8 -78.75 -8.28 26.62
N PHE A 9 -78.40 -9.37 27.31
CA PHE A 9 -77.01 -9.83 27.43
C PHE A 9 -76.80 -11.30 27.05
N GLU A 10 -77.79 -11.96 26.44
CA GLU A 10 -77.61 -13.28 25.82
C GLU A 10 -76.96 -13.11 24.44
N GLY A 11 -75.63 -12.98 24.41
CA GLY A 11 -74.88 -12.96 23.14
C GLY A 11 -73.59 -12.15 23.10
N VAL A 12 -73.21 -11.46 24.18
CA VAL A 12 -71.87 -10.85 24.23
C VAL A 12 -70.90 -11.90 24.74
N GLU A 13 -70.20 -12.54 23.79
CA GLU A 13 -69.03 -13.38 24.03
C GLU A 13 -68.17 -12.76 25.14
N GLU A 14 -67.74 -13.59 26.10
CA GLU A 14 -66.73 -13.24 27.09
C GLU A 14 -65.64 -12.41 26.42
N LEU A 15 -65.52 -11.15 26.85
CA LEU A 15 -64.39 -10.29 26.51
C LEU A 15 -63.13 -11.02 26.94
N LYS A 16 -62.51 -11.73 25.99
CA LYS A 16 -61.27 -12.47 26.17
C LYS A 16 -60.25 -11.50 26.75
N THR A 17 -59.97 -11.64 28.03
CA THR A 17 -58.87 -10.94 28.67
C THR A 17 -57.58 -11.33 27.95
N PRO A 18 -56.60 -10.42 27.81
CA PRO A 18 -55.33 -10.69 27.13
C PRO A 18 -54.41 -11.61 27.98
N SER A 19 -54.97 -12.55 28.73
CA SER A 19 -54.27 -13.44 29.64
C SER A 19 -53.68 -14.68 28.95
N ASN A 20 -53.81 -14.80 27.62
CA ASN A 20 -53.24 -15.89 26.82
C ASN A 20 -52.54 -15.39 25.54
N THR A 21 -52.12 -14.12 25.50
CA THR A 21 -51.08 -13.73 24.55
C THR A 21 -49.76 -14.17 25.15
N ASP A 22 -49.08 -15.11 24.49
CA ASP A 22 -47.70 -15.46 24.81
C ASP A 22 -46.84 -14.22 24.58
N THR A 23 -46.70 -13.40 25.62
CA THR A 23 -45.80 -12.25 25.69
C THR A 23 -44.40 -12.70 26.09
N SER A 24 -44.01 -13.96 25.83
CA SER A 24 -42.60 -14.27 25.79
C SER A 24 -41.98 -13.38 24.73
N VAL A 25 -41.32 -12.32 25.21
CA VAL A 25 -40.16 -11.78 24.53
C VAL A 25 -39.34 -13.03 24.22
N LYS A 26 -39.24 -13.38 22.93
CA LYS A 26 -38.19 -14.27 22.49
C LYS A 26 -36.92 -13.49 22.76
N ASP A 27 -36.45 -13.56 24.00
CA ASP A 27 -35.03 -13.49 24.28
C ASP A 27 -34.49 -14.60 23.41
N VAL A 28 -34.02 -14.20 22.22
CA VAL A 28 -33.14 -15.01 21.41
C VAL A 28 -31.98 -15.21 22.36
N VAL A 29 -32.00 -16.34 23.06
CA VAL A 29 -30.89 -16.83 23.86
C VAL A 29 -29.73 -16.78 22.89
N ALA A 30 -28.90 -15.76 23.06
CA ALA A 30 -27.63 -15.67 22.38
C ALA A 30 -26.95 -16.99 22.71
N SER A 31 -26.92 -17.91 21.74
CA SER A 31 -26.04 -19.06 21.79
C SER A 31 -24.68 -18.48 22.21
N GLU A 32 -24.19 -18.84 23.39
CA GLU A 32 -23.07 -18.16 24.07
C GLU A 32 -21.99 -17.82 23.05
N ALA A 33 -21.96 -16.56 22.62
CA ALA A 33 -21.01 -16.14 21.60
C ALA A 33 -19.62 -16.39 22.20
N PRO A 34 -18.70 -17.06 21.47
CA PRO A 34 -17.36 -17.26 21.97
C PRO A 34 -16.74 -15.91 22.32
N SER A 35 -15.88 -15.90 23.33
CA SER A 35 -15.13 -14.68 23.67
C SER A 35 -14.33 -14.22 22.44
N MET A 36 -14.25 -12.91 22.20
CA MET A 36 -13.39 -12.34 21.14
C MET A 36 -11.90 -12.68 21.30
N LEU A 37 -11.51 -13.22 22.45
CA LEU A 37 -10.15 -13.68 22.74
C LEU A 37 -9.97 -15.19 22.52
N SER A 38 -11.04 -15.93 22.22
CA SER A 38 -10.97 -17.37 22.01
C SER A 38 -10.50 -17.71 20.58
N PRO A 39 -9.88 -18.87 20.36
CA PRO A 39 -9.45 -19.32 19.03
C PRO A 39 -10.60 -19.45 18.01
N GLU A 40 -11.79 -19.79 18.49
CA GLU A 40 -13.02 -20.05 17.72
C GLU A 40 -13.73 -18.75 17.30
N TRP A 41 -13.32 -17.60 17.86
CA TRP A 41 -13.95 -16.31 17.58
C TRP A 41 -14.00 -15.98 16.09
N HIS A 42 -12.90 -16.23 15.37
CA HIS A 42 -12.84 -15.92 13.95
C HIS A 42 -13.94 -16.64 13.17
N ASP A 43 -14.08 -17.95 13.40
CA ASP A 43 -15.01 -18.78 12.67
C ASP A 43 -16.45 -18.38 13.00
N TYR A 44 -16.73 -18.10 14.28
CA TYR A 44 -18.02 -17.55 14.71
C TYR A 44 -18.31 -16.21 14.04
N ALA A 45 -17.40 -15.25 14.10
CA ALA A 45 -17.58 -13.91 13.53
C ALA A 45 -17.84 -13.96 12.02
N MET A 46 -17.20 -14.90 11.30
CA MET A 46 -17.45 -15.10 9.87
C MET A 46 -18.85 -15.62 9.56
N THR A 47 -19.53 -16.33 10.49
CA THR A 47 -20.92 -16.78 10.29
C THR A 47 -21.94 -15.64 10.42
N LEU A 48 -21.55 -14.49 10.97
CA LEU A 48 -22.41 -13.32 11.10
C LEU A 48 -22.59 -12.57 9.77
N PHE A 49 -21.75 -12.81 8.77
CA PHE A 49 -21.83 -12.18 7.45
C PHE A 49 -22.82 -12.89 6.54
N GLN A 50 -23.53 -12.12 5.72
CA GLN A 50 -24.37 -12.64 4.64
C GLN A 50 -23.52 -12.98 3.41
N GLU A 51 -24.03 -13.82 2.52
CA GLU A 51 -23.30 -14.24 1.31
C GLU A 51 -22.95 -13.04 0.40
N ASP A 52 -23.82 -12.03 0.31
CA ASP A 52 -23.62 -10.80 -0.48
C ASP A 52 -22.68 -9.79 0.20
N GLU A 53 -22.31 -10.03 1.45
CA GLU A 53 -21.32 -9.26 2.21
C GLU A 53 -19.92 -9.89 2.16
N LEU A 54 -19.77 -10.99 1.41
CA LEU A 54 -18.51 -11.70 1.23
C LEU A 54 -18.11 -11.70 -0.26
N MET A 55 -16.82 -11.44 -0.52
CA MET A 55 -16.22 -11.62 -1.84
C MET A 55 -15.08 -12.63 -1.72
N ASN A 56 -15.22 -13.79 -2.36
CA ASN A 56 -14.23 -14.88 -2.30
C ASN A 56 -13.87 -15.29 -0.85
N GLY A 57 -14.84 -15.28 0.06
CA GLY A 57 -14.63 -15.59 1.48
C GLY A 57 -14.02 -14.45 2.32
N HIS A 58 -13.79 -13.27 1.73
CA HIS A 58 -13.33 -12.09 2.43
C HIS A 58 -14.49 -11.12 2.69
N PRO A 59 -14.60 -10.53 3.89
CA PRO A 59 -15.69 -9.62 4.20
C PRO A 59 -15.52 -8.28 3.48
N LEU A 60 -16.63 -7.76 2.96
CA LEU A 60 -16.76 -6.43 2.40
C LEU A 60 -17.03 -5.40 3.50
N VAL A 61 -16.71 -4.13 3.24
CA VAL A 61 -16.85 -3.03 4.20
C VAL A 61 -18.29 -2.84 4.67
N ASN A 62 -19.29 -3.08 3.81
CA ASN A 62 -20.71 -2.99 4.17
C ASN A 62 -21.09 -4.04 5.23
N GLY A 63 -20.65 -5.29 5.04
CA GLY A 63 -20.82 -6.34 6.05
C GLY A 63 -20.05 -6.05 7.32
N LEU A 64 -18.81 -5.55 7.19
CA LEU A 64 -17.98 -5.18 8.33
C LEU A 64 -18.65 -4.09 9.18
N ARG A 65 -19.31 -3.10 8.58
CA ARG A 65 -20.09 -2.09 9.32
C ARG A 65 -21.20 -2.74 10.13
N ARG A 66 -22.06 -3.51 9.46
CA ARG A 66 -23.22 -4.15 10.09
C ARG A 66 -22.81 -5.11 11.21
N VAL A 67 -21.86 -6.00 10.95
CA VAL A 67 -21.37 -6.98 11.92
C VAL A 67 -20.65 -6.29 13.08
N SER A 68 -19.91 -5.21 12.83
CA SER A 68 -19.29 -4.44 13.92
C SER A 68 -20.33 -3.80 14.83
N GLU A 69 -21.41 -3.22 14.29
CA GLU A 69 -22.46 -2.67 15.14
C GLU A 69 -23.24 -3.75 15.90
N LEU A 70 -23.41 -4.93 15.30
CA LEU A 70 -24.04 -6.08 15.94
C LEU A 70 -23.22 -6.59 17.14
N VAL A 71 -21.89 -6.65 17.01
CA VAL A 71 -20.99 -7.23 18.02
C VAL A 71 -20.54 -6.21 19.07
N LEU A 72 -20.21 -4.99 18.66
CA LEU A 72 -19.57 -3.97 19.49
C LEU A 72 -20.54 -2.87 19.95
N GLY A 73 -21.75 -2.82 19.37
CA GLY A 73 -22.73 -1.77 19.59
C GLY A 73 -22.65 -0.63 18.55
N PRO A 74 -23.50 0.39 18.65
CA PRO A 74 -23.63 1.41 17.62
C PRO A 74 -22.35 2.26 17.47
N MET A 75 -22.02 2.62 16.23
CA MET A 75 -20.96 3.59 15.94
C MET A 75 -21.48 5.01 16.19
N THR A 76 -20.72 5.79 16.96
CA THR A 76 -20.99 7.22 17.21
C THR A 76 -20.24 8.11 16.22
N PHE A 77 -19.14 7.62 15.66
CA PHE A 77 -18.37 8.28 14.62
C PHE A 77 -17.76 7.26 13.66
N SER A 78 -17.77 7.57 12.38
CA SER A 78 -17.09 6.81 11.33
C SER A 78 -16.70 7.75 10.21
N GLY A 79 -15.40 7.95 9.98
CA GLY A 79 -14.94 8.83 8.93
C GLY A 79 -13.43 8.98 8.81
N PRO A 80 -12.95 9.56 7.69
CA PRO A 80 -11.55 9.91 7.53
C PRO A 80 -11.18 11.05 8.47
N THR A 81 -10.12 10.88 9.25
CA THR A 81 -9.59 11.92 10.15
C THR A 81 -8.35 12.60 9.59
N TRP A 82 -7.71 11.98 8.61
CA TRP A 82 -6.61 12.58 7.86
C TRP A 82 -6.55 12.01 6.45
N VAL A 83 -6.29 12.89 5.48
CA VAL A 83 -6.22 12.53 4.06
C VAL A 83 -4.99 13.21 3.46
N LYS A 84 -4.11 12.41 2.87
CA LYS A 84 -3.15 12.87 1.87
C LYS A 84 -3.69 12.51 0.48
N PRO A 85 -4.14 13.49 -0.31
CA PRO A 85 -4.56 13.25 -1.68
C PRO A 85 -3.36 12.96 -2.58
N THR A 86 -3.63 12.53 -3.81
CA THR A 86 -2.62 12.35 -4.85
C THR A 86 -1.99 13.68 -5.23
N ASP A 87 -0.66 13.78 -5.19
CA ASP A 87 0.07 14.95 -5.69
C ASP A 87 0.13 14.93 -7.22
N ARG A 88 0.03 16.10 -7.87
CA ARG A 88 0.13 16.21 -9.35
C ARG A 88 1.49 15.75 -9.88
N ASP A 89 2.53 15.85 -9.06
CA ASP A 89 3.91 15.48 -9.40
C ASP A 89 4.29 14.06 -8.92
N ASP A 90 3.38 13.34 -8.25
CA ASP A 90 3.62 11.94 -7.88
C ASP A 90 3.28 11.03 -9.06
N HIS A 91 4.31 10.50 -9.72
CA HIS A 91 4.19 9.59 -10.86
C HIS A 91 3.34 8.34 -10.58
N HIS A 92 3.11 7.97 -9.32
CA HIS A 92 2.34 6.77 -8.95
C HIS A 92 0.91 7.06 -8.47
N GLY A 93 0.53 8.34 -8.36
CA GLY A 93 -0.80 8.77 -7.94
C GLY A 93 -1.23 8.17 -6.59
N ARG A 94 -0.38 8.27 -5.56
CA ARG A 94 -0.69 7.68 -4.25
C ARG A 94 -1.55 8.60 -3.39
N ALA A 95 -2.64 8.04 -2.88
CA ALA A 95 -3.42 8.63 -1.79
C ALA A 95 -3.26 7.79 -0.51
N THR A 96 -3.17 8.46 0.64
CA THR A 96 -3.12 7.84 1.96
C THR A 96 -4.25 8.40 2.82
N VAL A 97 -5.01 7.53 3.47
CA VAL A 97 -6.11 7.94 4.36
C VAL A 97 -5.96 7.28 5.72
N ILE A 98 -6.12 8.05 6.78
CA ILE A 98 -6.38 7.55 8.13
C ILE A 98 -7.88 7.62 8.37
N PHE A 99 -8.47 6.49 8.72
CA PHE A 99 -9.89 6.36 9.01
C PHE A 99 -10.08 6.00 10.48
N THR A 100 -11.02 6.66 11.14
CA THR A 100 -11.29 6.49 12.58
C THR A 100 -12.74 6.14 12.80
N ILE A 101 -12.96 5.23 13.74
CA ILE A 101 -14.27 4.75 14.15
C ILE A 101 -14.34 4.80 15.67
N GLU A 102 -15.45 5.34 16.18
CA GLU A 102 -15.77 5.39 17.60
C GLU A 102 -17.11 4.71 17.82
N PHE A 103 -17.19 3.88 18.86
CA PHE A 103 -18.38 3.16 19.27
C PHE A 103 -18.95 3.80 20.54
N ALA A 104 -20.26 3.67 20.76
CA ALA A 104 -20.94 4.24 21.93
C ALA A 104 -20.41 3.70 23.27
N ASN A 105 -19.79 2.52 23.28
CA ASN A 105 -19.15 1.92 24.45
C ASN A 105 -17.76 2.54 24.78
N GLY A 106 -17.32 3.56 24.02
CA GLY A 106 -16.04 4.23 24.20
C GLY A 106 -14.87 3.58 23.45
N LEU A 107 -15.09 2.45 22.77
CA LEU A 107 -14.07 1.82 21.94
C LEU A 107 -13.78 2.71 20.72
N LYS A 108 -12.49 2.96 20.48
CA LYS A 108 -12.00 3.74 19.35
C LYS A 108 -10.95 2.95 18.60
N CYS A 109 -11.10 2.85 17.28
CA CYS A 109 -10.10 2.26 16.41
C CYS A 109 -9.80 3.19 15.23
N SER A 110 -8.55 3.16 14.79
CA SER A 110 -8.10 3.89 13.61
C SER A 110 -7.14 3.03 12.82
N GLU A 111 -7.20 3.13 11.50
CA GLU A 111 -6.27 2.45 10.60
C GLU A 111 -5.91 3.34 9.42
N VAL A 112 -4.83 2.96 8.73
CA VAL A 112 -4.31 3.65 7.56
C VAL A 112 -4.32 2.71 6.35
N ALA A 113 -4.65 3.27 5.20
CA ALA A 113 -4.48 2.59 3.92
C ALA A 113 -4.03 3.53 2.83
N ASP A 114 -3.33 2.92 1.86
CA ASP A 114 -2.87 3.56 0.65
C ASP A 114 -3.62 3.00 -0.56
N SER A 115 -3.90 3.86 -1.52
CA SER A 115 -4.32 3.48 -2.87
C SER A 115 -3.41 4.18 -3.88
N TRP A 116 -2.84 3.38 -4.77
CA TRP A 116 -2.00 3.80 -5.88
C TRP A 116 -2.03 2.73 -6.97
N GLU A 117 -1.47 3.04 -8.13
CA GLU A 117 -1.61 2.23 -9.35
C GLU A 117 -1.20 0.76 -9.18
N GLY A 118 -0.15 0.47 -8.40
CA GLY A 118 0.36 -0.89 -8.24
C GLY A 118 -0.41 -1.76 -7.24
N ASN A 119 -1.29 -1.17 -6.41
CA ASN A 119 -2.09 -1.91 -5.43
C ASN A 119 -3.61 -1.79 -5.64
N THR A 120 -4.04 -1.04 -6.65
CA THR A 120 -5.46 -0.79 -6.95
C THR A 120 -5.74 -1.24 -8.38
N ASP A 121 -6.94 -1.80 -8.62
CA ASP A 121 -7.37 -2.17 -9.98
C ASP A 121 -7.48 -0.90 -10.85
N ASP A 122 -7.12 -1.01 -12.13
CA ASP A 122 -7.07 0.12 -13.07
C ASP A 122 -8.39 0.88 -13.15
N MET A 123 -9.52 0.18 -13.01
CA MET A 123 -10.85 0.79 -13.06
C MET A 123 -11.11 1.77 -11.89
N PHE A 124 -10.40 1.59 -10.77
CA PHE A 124 -10.59 2.38 -9.55
C PHE A 124 -9.43 3.33 -9.23
N CYS A 125 -8.32 3.26 -9.98
CA CYS A 125 -7.16 4.14 -9.80
C CYS A 125 -7.50 5.64 -9.91
N ALA A 126 -8.52 6.01 -10.68
CA ALA A 126 -8.99 7.40 -10.79
C ALA A 126 -9.58 7.96 -9.48
N PHE A 127 -9.92 7.09 -8.51
CA PHE A 127 -10.56 7.44 -7.24
C PHE A 127 -9.70 7.05 -6.04
N ALA A 128 -8.37 7.24 -6.13
CA ALA A 128 -7.41 6.78 -5.13
C ALA A 128 -7.77 7.17 -3.68
N VAL A 129 -8.20 8.40 -3.43
CA VAL A 129 -8.61 8.83 -2.07
C VAL A 129 -9.80 8.04 -1.55
N ALA A 130 -10.82 7.81 -2.38
CA ALA A 130 -12.00 7.06 -1.98
C ALA A 130 -11.64 5.59 -1.68
N ILE A 131 -10.83 4.97 -2.54
CA ILE A 131 -10.37 3.60 -2.35
C ILE A 131 -9.49 3.47 -1.10
N ALA A 132 -8.56 4.40 -0.88
CA ALA A 132 -7.76 4.44 0.34
C ALA A 132 -8.65 4.58 1.58
N SER A 133 -9.67 5.43 1.54
CA SER A 133 -10.63 5.60 2.64
C SER A 133 -11.40 4.32 2.93
N THR A 134 -11.97 3.66 1.92
CA THR A 134 -12.75 2.43 2.12
C THR A 134 -11.87 1.28 2.61
N ARG A 135 -10.62 1.17 2.14
CA ARG A 135 -9.65 0.19 2.64
C ARG A 135 -9.27 0.44 4.10
N ALA A 136 -9.02 1.70 4.46
CA ALA A 136 -8.66 2.06 5.84
C ALA A 136 -9.80 1.74 6.81
N GLU A 137 -11.04 2.03 6.41
CA GLU A 137 -12.24 1.66 7.17
C GLU A 137 -12.38 0.13 7.33
N ALA A 138 -12.29 -0.62 6.22
CA ALA A 138 -12.40 -2.07 6.25
C ALA A 138 -11.32 -2.71 7.15
N ARG A 139 -10.08 -2.19 7.12
CA ARG A 139 -9.00 -2.60 8.01
C ARG A 139 -9.34 -2.35 9.48
N ALA A 140 -9.83 -1.15 9.81
CA ALA A 140 -10.20 -0.78 11.18
C ALA A 140 -11.28 -1.72 11.73
N LEU A 141 -12.36 -1.93 10.97
CA LEU A 141 -13.48 -2.78 11.34
C LEU A 141 -13.07 -4.25 11.48
N ARG A 142 -12.33 -4.79 10.50
CA ARG A 142 -11.81 -6.17 10.54
C ARG A 142 -10.88 -6.40 11.73
N LYS A 143 -10.02 -5.43 12.05
CA LYS A 143 -9.10 -5.50 13.20
C LYS A 143 -9.84 -5.43 14.53
N VAL A 144 -10.79 -4.52 14.69
CA VAL A 144 -11.54 -4.40 15.94
C VAL A 144 -12.43 -5.62 16.18
N LEU A 145 -12.97 -6.21 15.11
CA LEU A 145 -13.65 -7.50 15.12
C LEU A 145 -12.71 -8.71 15.25
N LYS A 146 -11.38 -8.54 15.28
CA LYS A 146 -10.39 -9.63 15.39
C LYS A 146 -10.54 -10.75 14.36
N ILE A 147 -11.05 -10.42 13.17
CA ILE A 147 -11.17 -11.36 12.05
C ILE A 147 -9.78 -11.55 11.41
N LYS A 148 -9.42 -12.80 11.10
CA LYS A 148 -8.16 -13.16 10.44
C LYS A 148 -8.22 -12.83 8.94
N GLY A 149 -7.06 -12.69 8.29
CA GLY A 149 -6.97 -12.40 6.85
C GLY A 149 -7.16 -10.92 6.51
N VAL A 150 -7.51 -10.63 5.26
CA VAL A 150 -7.71 -9.26 4.73
C VAL A 150 -9.18 -9.03 4.38
N ALA A 151 -9.60 -7.77 4.35
CA ALA A 151 -10.91 -7.41 3.80
C ALA A 151 -10.89 -7.49 2.26
N ALA A 152 -12.06 -7.63 1.65
CA ALA A 152 -12.20 -7.75 0.19
C ALA A 152 -11.62 -6.53 -0.54
N GLU A 153 -11.74 -5.32 0.02
CA GLU A 153 -11.22 -4.08 -0.56
C GLU A 153 -9.69 -4.05 -0.65
N GLU A 154 -9.00 -4.87 0.14
CA GLU A 154 -7.54 -4.98 0.10
C GLU A 154 -7.04 -5.95 -0.98
N LEU A 155 -7.93 -6.77 -1.54
CA LEU A 155 -7.57 -7.71 -2.59
C LEU A 155 -7.22 -6.94 -3.86
N THR A 156 -6.13 -7.34 -4.50
CA THR A 156 -5.73 -6.85 -5.81
C THR A 156 -5.34 -8.03 -6.68
N LYS A 157 -5.76 -7.99 -7.95
CA LYS A 157 -5.35 -8.99 -8.95
C LYS A 157 -3.95 -8.74 -9.49
N LYS A 158 -3.36 -7.57 -9.15
CA LYS A 158 -2.03 -7.17 -9.61
C LYS A 158 -0.96 -7.82 -8.74
N ASP A 159 0.16 -8.19 -9.37
CA ASP A 159 1.37 -8.57 -8.64
C ASP A 159 2.07 -7.31 -8.12
N THR A 160 1.54 -6.77 -7.01
CA THR A 160 2.08 -5.55 -6.39
C THR A 160 3.56 -5.70 -6.05
N ALA A 161 4.04 -6.90 -5.68
CA ALA A 161 5.44 -7.12 -5.36
C ALA A 161 6.33 -6.97 -6.61
N LYS A 162 5.90 -7.51 -7.75
CA LYS A 162 6.59 -7.30 -9.03
C LYS A 162 6.54 -5.83 -9.45
N ILE A 163 5.39 -5.17 -9.36
CA ILE A 163 5.24 -3.76 -9.72
C ILE A 163 6.15 -2.88 -8.86
N VAL A 164 6.15 -3.06 -7.53
CA VAL A 164 7.06 -2.32 -6.63
C VAL A 164 8.52 -2.57 -7.00
N ARG A 165 8.90 -3.81 -7.34
CA ARG A 165 10.26 -4.16 -7.73
C ARG A 165 10.66 -3.55 -9.08
N ASP A 166 9.73 -3.41 -10.01
CA ASP A 166 9.98 -2.80 -11.31
C ASP A 166 10.00 -1.26 -11.21
N LEU A 167 9.13 -0.67 -10.39
CA LEU A 167 9.17 0.75 -10.05
C LEU A 167 10.44 1.13 -9.26
N SER A 168 10.91 0.28 -8.34
CA SER A 168 12.18 0.54 -7.65
C SER A 168 13.38 0.50 -8.61
N LYS A 169 13.31 -0.29 -9.69
CA LYS A 169 14.33 -0.26 -10.76
C LYS A 169 14.19 0.98 -11.65
N GLN A 170 12.97 1.43 -11.93
CA GLN A 170 12.71 2.65 -12.72
C GLN A 170 13.02 3.94 -11.96
N ASN A 171 12.87 3.97 -10.62
CA ASN A 171 13.32 5.09 -9.79
C ASN A 171 14.86 5.22 -9.75
N ASN A 172 15.60 4.12 -9.95
CA ASN A 172 17.04 4.16 -10.23
C ASN A 172 17.37 4.61 -11.67
N SER A 173 16.36 4.89 -12.50
CA SER A 173 16.53 5.23 -13.92
C SER A 173 15.97 6.61 -14.30
N SER A 174 15.22 7.28 -13.41
CA SER A 174 14.45 8.50 -13.76
C SER A 174 14.78 9.74 -12.92
N GLY A 175 15.59 9.61 -11.87
CA GLY A 175 16.43 10.70 -11.37
C GLY A 175 17.85 10.39 -11.82
N GLY A 176 18.54 11.34 -12.44
CA GLY A 176 19.92 11.18 -12.92
C GLY A 176 20.95 11.02 -11.80
N GLU A 177 20.77 10.05 -10.90
CA GLU A 177 21.80 9.58 -10.01
C GLU A 177 22.63 8.53 -10.75
N TYR A 178 23.75 9.02 -11.26
CA TYR A 178 24.84 8.21 -11.76
C TYR A 178 25.18 7.12 -10.74
N GLU A 179 24.95 5.84 -11.07
CA GLU A 179 25.34 4.72 -10.21
C GLU A 179 26.86 4.67 -10.04
N ASP A 180 27.36 5.37 -9.03
CA ASP A 180 28.77 5.66 -8.81
C ASP A 180 29.61 4.39 -8.52
N SER A 181 28.97 3.41 -7.88
CA SER A 181 29.55 2.13 -7.48
C SER A 181 29.50 1.05 -8.56
N GLY A 182 28.74 1.27 -9.64
CA GLY A 182 28.67 0.34 -10.75
C GLY A 182 30.02 0.20 -11.46
N ARG A 183 30.23 -0.87 -12.22
CA ARG A 183 31.45 -1.02 -13.04
C ARG A 183 31.42 0.00 -14.19
N MET A 184 32.58 0.56 -14.51
CA MET A 184 32.77 1.45 -15.65
C MET A 184 32.12 0.86 -16.91
N SER A 185 31.32 1.68 -17.59
CA SER A 185 30.66 1.29 -18.83
C SER A 185 31.61 1.27 -20.03
N ASP A 186 31.30 0.48 -21.06
CA ASP A 186 32.07 0.46 -22.31
C ASP A 186 32.10 1.84 -22.99
N ALA A 187 31.04 2.65 -22.83
CA ALA A 187 30.98 4.01 -23.33
C ALA A 187 32.04 4.91 -22.68
N GLN A 188 32.16 4.87 -21.34
CA GLN A 188 33.21 5.60 -20.62
C GLN A 188 34.60 5.10 -21.01
N TYR A 189 34.78 3.78 -21.13
CA TYR A 189 36.04 3.17 -21.53
C TYR A 189 36.50 3.61 -22.93
N ASN A 190 35.56 3.73 -23.86
CA ASN A 190 35.80 4.25 -25.20
C ASN A 190 36.08 5.76 -25.20
N PHE A 191 35.35 6.52 -24.39
CA PHE A 191 35.56 7.95 -24.27
C PHE A 191 36.94 8.30 -23.74
N ILE A 192 37.37 7.64 -22.65
CA ILE A 192 38.70 7.82 -22.05
C ILE A 192 39.80 7.52 -23.08
N ASP A 193 39.68 6.44 -23.85
CA ASP A 193 40.68 6.09 -24.87
C ASP A 193 40.77 7.12 -26.00
N VAL A 194 39.63 7.56 -26.52
CA VAL A 194 39.59 8.59 -27.55
C VAL A 194 40.23 9.89 -27.04
N LYS A 195 39.96 10.27 -25.79
CA LYS A 195 40.55 11.47 -25.18
C LYS A 195 42.06 11.33 -24.94
N CYS A 196 42.50 10.20 -24.40
CA CYS A 196 43.93 9.90 -24.25
C CYS A 196 44.66 9.96 -25.59
N LYS A 197 44.06 9.41 -26.66
CA LYS A 197 44.62 9.48 -28.02
C LYS A 197 44.67 10.92 -28.55
N GLN A 198 43.59 11.70 -28.38
CA GLN A 198 43.51 13.10 -28.84
C GLN A 198 44.50 14.02 -28.13
N LEU A 199 44.75 13.78 -26.84
CA LEU A 199 45.62 14.61 -26.00
C LEU A 199 47.06 14.08 -25.93
N ASN A 200 47.35 12.96 -26.59
CA ASN A 200 48.63 12.24 -26.52
C ASN A 200 49.04 11.91 -25.06
N VAL A 201 48.09 11.36 -24.30
CA VAL A 201 48.26 10.97 -22.89
C VAL A 201 48.31 9.45 -22.77
N ASN A 202 49.21 8.94 -21.92
CA ASN A 202 49.35 7.54 -21.59
C ASN A 202 48.26 7.11 -20.59
N GLY A 203 47.22 6.41 -21.07
CA GLY A 203 46.10 5.95 -20.24
C GLY A 203 46.54 5.05 -19.07
N GLY A 204 47.46 4.12 -19.29
CA GLY A 204 47.92 3.21 -18.23
C GLY A 204 48.61 3.94 -17.07
N LYS A 205 49.47 4.91 -17.39
CA LYS A 205 50.09 5.78 -16.38
C LYS A 205 49.08 6.70 -15.71
N LEU A 206 48.09 7.20 -16.44
CA LEU A 206 47.05 8.04 -15.85
C LEU A 206 46.28 7.27 -14.77
N PHE A 207 45.84 6.04 -15.05
CA PHE A 207 45.13 5.18 -14.09
C PHE A 207 46.01 4.86 -12.88
N LYS A 208 47.26 4.46 -13.11
CA LYS A 208 48.16 4.01 -12.05
C LYS A 208 48.77 5.15 -11.23
N ASP A 209 49.34 6.15 -11.90
CA ASP A 209 50.18 7.16 -11.25
C ASP A 209 49.32 8.31 -10.69
N LYS A 210 48.19 8.64 -11.33
CA LYS A 210 47.30 9.73 -10.88
C LYS A 210 46.11 9.25 -10.06
N PHE A 211 45.50 8.11 -10.43
CA PHE A 211 44.30 7.59 -9.76
C PHE A 211 44.56 6.36 -8.87
N GLN A 212 45.78 5.81 -8.88
CA GLN A 212 46.16 4.64 -8.07
C GLN A 212 45.25 3.42 -8.28
N VAL A 213 44.71 3.27 -9.48
CA VAL A 213 43.84 2.15 -9.87
C VAL A 213 44.44 1.35 -11.01
N ASP A 214 44.12 0.05 -11.04
CA ASP A 214 44.43 -0.79 -12.18
C ASP A 214 43.60 -0.37 -13.40
N ASN A 215 44.21 -0.41 -14.58
CA ASN A 215 43.59 -0.06 -15.86
C ASN A 215 42.57 -1.09 -16.40
N ASN A 216 42.02 -1.94 -15.53
CA ASN A 216 41.11 -3.02 -15.92
C ASN A 216 39.62 -2.60 -15.81
N ARG A 217 38.73 -3.38 -16.41
CA ARG A 217 37.27 -3.16 -16.39
C ARG A 217 36.60 -3.40 -15.03
N LYS A 218 37.35 -3.47 -13.93
CA LYS A 218 36.80 -3.59 -12.56
C LYS A 218 36.72 -2.25 -11.84
N ILE A 219 37.20 -1.15 -12.44
CA ILE A 219 37.04 0.19 -11.85
C ILE A 219 35.57 0.64 -11.83
N SER A 220 35.23 1.47 -10.84
CA SER A 220 33.88 1.99 -10.69
C SER A 220 33.57 3.11 -11.69
N LYS A 221 32.29 3.34 -11.96
CA LYS A 221 31.83 4.45 -12.82
C LYS A 221 32.26 5.80 -12.27
N LYS A 222 32.32 5.97 -10.94
CA LYS A 222 32.86 7.16 -10.26
C LYS A 222 34.26 7.49 -10.75
N VAL A 223 35.17 6.54 -10.57
CA VAL A 223 36.58 6.72 -10.89
C VAL A 223 36.76 6.99 -12.39
N ALA A 224 35.97 6.32 -13.22
CA ALA A 224 35.95 6.60 -14.65
C ALA A 224 35.46 8.02 -14.99
N SER A 225 34.47 8.56 -14.26
CA SER A 225 34.06 9.97 -14.40
C SER A 225 35.16 10.94 -13.96
N ASP A 226 35.81 10.68 -12.82
CA ASP A 226 36.90 11.53 -12.32
C ASP A 226 38.07 11.57 -13.32
N ILE A 227 38.38 10.43 -13.96
CA ILE A 227 39.36 10.35 -15.05
C ILE A 227 38.94 11.18 -16.25
N ILE A 228 37.66 11.13 -16.63
CA ILE A 228 37.11 11.91 -17.75
C ILE A 228 37.20 13.41 -17.46
N ASP A 229 36.92 13.83 -16.23
CA ASP A 229 37.01 15.24 -15.84
C ASP A 229 38.45 15.76 -15.92
N VAL A 230 39.42 15.00 -15.43
CA VAL A 230 40.85 15.34 -15.59
C VAL A 230 41.26 15.43 -17.06
N LEU A 231 40.75 14.54 -17.92
CA LEU A 231 41.01 14.60 -19.36
C LEU A 231 40.36 15.82 -20.02
N ASN A 232 39.16 16.22 -19.56
CA ASN A 232 38.51 17.44 -20.03
C ASN A 232 39.27 18.70 -19.60
N ASP A 233 39.85 18.70 -18.40
CA ASP A 233 40.71 19.79 -17.93
C ASP A 233 41.99 19.90 -18.77
N TYR A 234 42.65 18.78 -19.08
CA TYR A 234 43.78 18.77 -20.03
C TYR A 234 43.40 19.20 -21.44
N GLN A 235 42.15 18.97 -21.85
CA GLN A 235 41.66 19.47 -23.12
C GLN A 235 41.49 20.99 -23.11
N ARG A 236 41.06 21.57 -21.98
CA ARG A 236 40.92 23.02 -21.79
C ARG A 236 42.28 23.71 -21.65
N ASP A 237 43.22 23.07 -20.93
CA ASP A 237 44.59 23.54 -20.77
C ASP A 237 45.60 22.41 -20.99
N ARG A 238 46.20 22.39 -22.19
CA ARG A 238 47.19 21.39 -22.58
C ARG A 238 48.54 21.55 -21.86
N SER A 239 48.82 22.71 -21.26
CA SER A 239 50.05 22.94 -20.51
C SER A 239 50.04 22.22 -19.16
N GLY A 240 48.86 21.91 -18.64
CA GLY A 240 48.65 21.12 -17.43
C GLY A 240 48.93 19.62 -17.57
N ILE A 241 49.26 19.12 -18.77
CA ILE A 241 49.61 17.71 -18.99
C ILE A 241 51.04 17.45 -18.49
N PRO A 242 51.21 16.65 -17.42
CA PRO A 242 52.54 16.34 -16.89
C PRO A 242 53.38 15.57 -17.90
N SER A 243 54.70 15.82 -17.91
CA SER A 243 55.63 15.25 -18.88
C SER A 243 55.69 13.72 -18.86
N GLU A 244 55.51 13.13 -17.68
CA GLU A 244 55.51 11.72 -17.36
C GLU A 244 54.30 10.97 -17.93
N LEU A 245 53.18 11.70 -18.14
CA LEU A 245 51.94 11.17 -18.71
C LEU A 245 51.88 11.33 -20.24
N LYS A 246 52.87 11.95 -20.89
CA LYS A 246 52.88 12.11 -22.35
C LYS A 246 53.22 10.80 -23.07
N GLY A 247 52.60 10.61 -24.23
CA GLY A 247 52.81 9.46 -25.10
C GLY A 247 51.69 8.44 -24.98
N TYR A 248 50.71 8.53 -25.87
CA TYR A 248 49.62 7.56 -25.95
C TYR A 248 50.15 6.14 -26.20
N ASN A 249 49.65 5.16 -25.44
CA ASN A 249 50.04 3.75 -25.54
C ASN A 249 48.79 2.85 -25.68
N PRO A 250 48.39 2.37 -26.86
CA PRO A 250 47.14 1.64 -27.08
C PRO A 250 47.01 0.34 -26.26
N GLU A 251 48.13 -0.25 -25.83
CA GLU A 251 48.18 -1.48 -25.02
C GLU A 251 47.61 -1.30 -23.61
N TRP A 252 47.33 -0.07 -23.18
CA TRP A 252 46.70 0.18 -21.87
C TRP A 252 45.30 -0.44 -21.77
N ARG A 253 44.69 -0.84 -22.90
CA ARG A 253 43.33 -1.39 -22.96
C ARG A 253 43.23 -2.91 -22.77
N GLY A 254 44.36 -3.61 -22.63
CA GLY A 254 44.47 -5.07 -22.49
C GLY A 254 44.05 -5.61 -21.13
#